data_AF-A0A922DYM5-F1
#
_entry.id   AF-A0A922DYM5-F1
#
_cell.length_a   1.000
_cell.length_b   1.000
_cell.length_c   1.000
_cell.angle_alpha   90.00
_cell.angle_beta   90.00
_cell.angle_gamma   90.00
#
_symmetry.space_group_name_H-M   'P 1'
#
loop_
_entity.id
_entity.type
_entity.pdbx_description
1 polymer ?
#
loop_
_entity_poly.entity_id
_entity_poly.type
_entity_poly.pdbx_seq_one_letter_code
_entity_poly.pdbx_strand_id
1 'polypeptide(L)'
;MMLETPDILFLNSIEEVAFSFNGGKDSTVLLHLLRAGYFLYKGEKGCSEEGLNEFPIRTIYFESPSAFPEINSFTYDTASTYGLEMDIIRLDFKSGLEALLKSKPIRAIFLGVRIGDPTAVGQDQFSPSSPGWPPFMRVNPILDWSYRDVWAFLLKCKVRYCCLYDHGYTSIGSIYDTAPNALLSNDNSSSGRETFRPAYLLSDGRLERAGRAKRISPVSGSSAVTNGPDNVGSHKNSMLTASAIAVGDEILFGTFGDQLGPTLCRKLHSIGWSVLQTTVVRNDVDSVAEEVERQKSVNDMVFIYGGVGPLHSDVTLSGVAKAFGVRLAPDEEFEEYLRHLIGDQCTGDRNEMALLPEGITELLHHEKLPVPLIKCQNVIILTATNVMELDEQWECLNQLSGSSSLLAMLEPYVSKYLTTQLSDVETAHPLSKLCLEFPDLYIGCYRKSRYGPLMISFKGKDQVRIQSAVEALFRKFHTGAFSEANQ
;
A
#
# COMPACT_ATOMS: atom_id res chain seq x y z
N MET A 1 -13.82 -7.95 -22.03
CA MET A 1 -14.75 -7.24 -21.13
C MET A 1 -14.91 -5.73 -21.41
N MET A 2 -14.31 -5.16 -22.46
CA MET A 2 -14.15 -3.69 -22.62
C MET A 2 -15.21 -3.00 -23.50
N LEU A 3 -16.39 -3.62 -23.69
CA LEU A 3 -17.46 -3.14 -24.58
C LEU A 3 -18.79 -2.94 -23.82
N GLU A 4 -18.75 -2.58 -22.54
CA GLU A 4 -19.93 -2.17 -21.75
C GLU A 4 -20.10 -0.64 -21.67
N THR A 5 -19.31 0.13 -22.43
CA THR A 5 -19.61 1.56 -22.70
C THR A 5 -20.97 1.83 -23.39
N PRO A 6 -21.60 0.90 -24.16
CA PRO A 6 -22.93 1.13 -24.72
C PRO A 6 -24.00 1.41 -23.66
N ASP A 7 -23.87 0.85 -22.45
CA ASP A 7 -24.92 0.92 -21.43
C ASP A 7 -25.13 2.34 -20.90
N ILE A 8 -24.10 3.20 -20.85
CA ILE A 8 -24.29 4.60 -20.45
C ILE A 8 -24.99 5.44 -21.51
N LEU A 9 -24.66 5.22 -22.79
CA LEU A 9 -25.33 5.87 -23.93
C LEU A 9 -26.74 5.30 -24.15
N PHE A 10 -27.03 4.15 -23.52
CA PHE A 10 -28.37 3.59 -23.42
C PHE A 10 -29.16 4.22 -22.27
N LEU A 11 -28.52 4.48 -21.12
CA LEU A 11 -29.16 5.04 -19.93
C LEU A 11 -29.37 6.57 -19.99
N ASN A 12 -28.56 7.29 -20.76
CA ASN A 12 -28.64 8.75 -20.90
C ASN A 12 -28.65 9.14 -22.38
N SER A 13 -29.29 10.27 -22.71
CA SER A 13 -29.19 10.80 -24.08
C SER A 13 -27.78 11.37 -24.33
N ILE A 14 -27.36 11.47 -25.60
CA ILE A 14 -26.01 11.97 -25.96
C ILE A 14 -25.81 13.42 -25.47
N GLU A 15 -26.90 14.18 -25.32
CA GLU A 15 -26.92 15.55 -24.81
C GLU A 15 -26.75 15.64 -23.29
N GLU A 16 -27.01 14.54 -22.57
CA GLU A 16 -26.86 14.44 -21.11
C GLU A 16 -25.46 13.96 -20.67
N VAL A 17 -24.60 13.59 -21.62
CA VAL A 17 -23.22 13.17 -21.35
C VAL A 17 -22.22 14.22 -21.79
N ALA A 18 -21.15 14.37 -21.00
CA ALA A 18 -20.01 15.21 -21.35
C ALA A 18 -18.70 14.45 -21.14
N PHE A 19 -17.63 14.93 -21.76
CA PHE A 19 -16.29 14.36 -21.68
C PHE A 19 -15.31 15.42 -21.21
N SER A 20 -14.56 15.17 -20.13
CA SER A 20 -13.51 16.09 -19.70
C SER A 20 -12.19 15.78 -20.40
N PHE A 21 -11.72 16.73 -21.20
CA PHE A 21 -10.48 16.60 -21.97
C PHE A 21 -9.46 17.63 -21.52
N ASN A 22 -8.20 17.21 -21.34
CA ASN A 22 -7.11 18.11 -20.92
C ASN A 22 -5.83 17.97 -21.76
N GLY A 23 -5.90 17.25 -22.89
CA GLY A 23 -4.74 16.96 -23.75
C GLY A 23 -3.73 15.96 -23.17
N GLY A 24 -3.88 15.56 -21.90
CA GLY A 24 -3.04 14.54 -21.28
C GLY A 24 -3.24 13.16 -21.93
N LYS A 25 -2.25 12.26 -21.75
CA LYS A 25 -2.26 10.92 -22.35
C LYS A 25 -3.54 10.13 -22.02
N ASP A 26 -4.01 10.21 -20.77
CA ASP A 26 -5.15 9.42 -20.28
C ASP A 26 -6.47 9.92 -20.88
N SER A 27 -6.68 11.24 -20.90
CA SER A 27 -7.83 11.85 -21.58
C SER A 27 -7.78 11.63 -23.10
N THR A 28 -6.59 11.57 -23.71
CA THR A 28 -6.43 11.27 -25.14
C THR A 28 -6.84 9.83 -25.45
N VAL A 29 -6.42 8.85 -24.65
CA VAL A 29 -6.91 7.46 -24.77
C VAL A 29 -8.42 7.43 -24.66
N LEU A 30 -8.98 8.08 -23.63
CA LEU A 30 -10.42 8.09 -23.41
C LEU A 30 -11.20 8.71 -24.57
N LEU A 31 -10.71 9.80 -25.18
CA LEU A 31 -11.32 10.37 -26.39
C LEU A 31 -11.46 9.32 -27.50
N HIS A 32 -10.40 8.56 -27.76
CA HIS A 32 -10.40 7.54 -28.81
C HIS A 32 -11.30 6.35 -28.47
N LEU A 33 -11.36 5.93 -27.20
CA LEU A 33 -12.29 4.91 -26.74
C LEU A 33 -13.75 5.37 -26.88
N LEU A 34 -14.06 6.63 -26.53
CA LEU A 34 -15.40 7.20 -26.69
C LEU A 34 -15.80 7.29 -28.16
N ARG A 35 -14.88 7.68 -29.05
CA ARG A 35 -15.13 7.70 -30.50
C ARG A 35 -15.42 6.30 -31.04
N ALA A 36 -14.65 5.30 -30.62
CA ALA A 36 -14.87 3.91 -31.01
C ALA A 36 -16.21 3.37 -30.46
N GLY A 37 -16.50 3.61 -29.18
CA GLY A 37 -17.77 3.22 -28.56
C GLY A 37 -18.98 3.89 -29.22
N TYR A 38 -18.87 5.17 -29.57
CA TYR A 38 -19.92 5.89 -30.29
C TYR A 38 -20.13 5.34 -31.71
N PHE A 39 -19.06 5.00 -32.43
CA PHE A 39 -19.16 4.36 -33.74
C PHE A 39 -19.93 3.03 -33.67
N LEU A 40 -19.62 2.19 -32.68
CA LEU A 40 -20.33 0.93 -32.45
C LEU A 40 -21.81 1.16 -32.11
N TYR A 41 -22.10 2.11 -31.23
CA TYR A 41 -23.47 2.49 -30.86
C TYR A 41 -24.31 2.96 -32.07
N LYS A 42 -23.71 3.75 -32.97
CA LYS A 42 -24.37 4.18 -34.23
C LYS A 42 -24.69 2.98 -35.14
N GLY A 43 -23.76 2.04 -35.25
CA GLY A 43 -23.92 0.82 -36.03
C GLY A 43 -25.10 -0.03 -35.55
N GLU A 44 -25.27 -0.18 -34.24
CA GLU A 44 -26.41 -0.92 -33.65
C GLU A 44 -27.76 -0.22 -33.87
N LYS A 45 -27.79 1.12 -33.96
CA LYS A 45 -29.01 1.92 -34.22
C LYS A 45 -29.38 2.06 -35.69
N GLY A 46 -28.65 1.44 -36.63
CA GLY A 46 -28.98 1.45 -38.05
C GLY A 46 -28.92 2.83 -38.72
N CYS A 47 -28.15 3.77 -38.16
CA CYS A 47 -27.92 5.09 -38.76
C CYS A 47 -26.89 5.00 -39.90
N SER A 48 -27.09 5.79 -40.97
CA SER A 48 -26.22 5.82 -42.16
C SER A 48 -24.77 6.21 -41.84
N GLU A 49 -23.82 5.78 -42.69
CA GLU A 49 -22.37 6.08 -42.61
C GLU A 49 -22.02 7.57 -42.82
N GLU A 50 -23.01 8.46 -42.96
CA GLU A 50 -22.79 9.88 -43.14
C GLU A 50 -22.36 10.51 -41.81
N GLY A 51 -21.09 10.97 -41.75
CA GLY A 51 -20.55 11.72 -40.61
C GLY A 51 -19.55 10.99 -39.71
N LEU A 52 -18.69 10.11 -40.25
CA LEU A 52 -17.58 9.44 -39.53
C LEU A 52 -16.63 10.40 -38.76
N ASN A 53 -16.67 11.70 -39.07
CA ASN A 53 -15.84 12.72 -38.42
C ASN A 53 -16.53 13.44 -37.26
N GLU A 54 -17.81 13.18 -36.97
CA GLU A 54 -18.52 13.87 -35.88
C GLU A 54 -18.38 13.13 -34.56
N PHE A 55 -17.85 13.82 -33.55
CA PHE A 55 -17.88 13.40 -32.16
C PHE A 55 -18.89 14.28 -31.40
N PRO A 56 -20.13 13.82 -31.20
CA PRO A 56 -21.21 14.67 -30.68
C PRO A 56 -21.16 14.85 -29.16
N ILE A 57 -20.26 14.17 -28.46
CA ILE A 57 -20.14 14.29 -27.00
C ILE A 57 -19.49 15.64 -26.69
N ARG A 58 -20.24 16.47 -25.96
CA ARG A 58 -19.77 17.75 -25.46
C ARG A 58 -18.47 17.59 -24.68
N THR A 59 -17.46 18.37 -25.02
CA THR A 59 -16.13 18.27 -24.43
C THR A 59 -15.89 19.45 -23.49
N ILE A 60 -15.59 19.18 -22.23
CA ILE A 60 -15.29 20.18 -21.21
C ILE A 60 -13.78 20.33 -21.12
N TYR A 61 -13.29 21.56 -21.25
CA TYR A 61 -11.88 21.89 -21.07
C TYR A 61 -11.70 23.02 -20.06
N PHE A 62 -10.96 22.75 -18.99
CA PHE A 62 -10.56 23.75 -18.01
C PHE A 62 -9.24 24.36 -18.43
N GLU A 63 -9.30 25.56 -19.01
CA GLU A 63 -8.13 26.28 -19.46
C GLU A 63 -7.41 26.92 -18.26
N SER A 64 -6.14 26.58 -18.08
CA SER A 64 -5.30 27.15 -17.03
C SER A 64 -4.15 27.97 -17.63
N PRO A 65 -3.88 29.19 -17.10
CA PRO A 65 -2.72 29.97 -17.51
C PRO A 65 -1.39 29.33 -17.06
N SER A 66 -1.43 28.34 -16.16
CA SER A 66 -0.27 27.60 -15.69
C SER A 66 -0.03 26.29 -16.45
N ALA A 67 -0.81 26.00 -17.50
CA ALA A 67 -0.58 24.84 -18.36
C ALA A 67 0.60 25.08 -19.32
N PHE A 68 1.26 24.00 -19.74
CA PHE A 68 2.31 24.08 -20.75
C PHE A 68 1.74 24.55 -22.10
N PRO A 69 2.42 25.43 -22.84
CA PRO A 69 1.98 25.82 -24.19
C PRO A 69 1.77 24.62 -25.12
N GLU A 70 2.60 23.59 -25.01
CA GLU A 70 2.55 22.36 -25.81
C GLU A 70 1.28 21.55 -25.53
N ILE A 71 0.86 21.41 -24.27
CA ILE A 71 -0.38 20.69 -23.93
C ILE A 71 -1.61 21.48 -24.39
N ASN A 72 -1.56 22.82 -24.30
CA ASN A 72 -2.62 23.68 -24.82
C ASN A 72 -2.75 23.57 -26.34
N SER A 73 -1.63 23.70 -27.07
CA SER A 73 -1.60 23.54 -28.53
C SER A 73 -2.15 22.17 -28.93
N PHE A 74 -1.66 21.11 -28.29
CA PHE A 74 -2.13 19.75 -28.55
C PHE A 74 -3.65 19.60 -28.31
N THR A 75 -4.17 20.22 -27.25
CA THR A 75 -5.61 20.17 -26.93
C THR A 75 -6.43 20.83 -28.03
N TYR A 76 -6.06 22.04 -28.46
CA TYR A 76 -6.77 22.76 -29.54
C TYR A 76 -6.64 22.07 -30.90
N ASP A 77 -5.45 21.58 -31.23
CA ASP A 77 -5.21 20.85 -32.48
C ASP A 77 -6.04 19.56 -32.53
N THR A 78 -6.11 18.84 -31.41
CA THR A 78 -6.94 17.63 -31.27
C THR A 78 -8.41 17.97 -31.41
N ALA A 79 -8.87 19.05 -30.78
CA ALA A 79 -10.25 19.50 -30.87
C ALA A 79 -10.66 19.87 -32.30
N SER A 80 -9.79 20.58 -33.02
CA SER A 80 -10.01 20.90 -34.43
C SER A 80 -9.96 19.66 -35.32
N THR A 81 -9.03 18.72 -35.05
CA THR A 81 -8.85 17.51 -35.86
C THR A 81 -10.05 16.58 -35.78
N TYR A 82 -10.70 16.50 -34.62
CA TYR A 82 -11.82 15.60 -34.36
C TYR A 82 -13.17 16.30 -34.23
N GLY A 83 -13.25 17.60 -34.52
CA GLY A 83 -14.50 18.36 -34.50
C GLY A 83 -15.19 18.39 -33.13
N LEU A 84 -14.43 18.52 -32.04
CA LEU A 84 -14.97 18.47 -30.67
C LEU A 84 -15.75 19.76 -30.34
N GLU A 85 -17.00 19.63 -29.88
CA GLU A 85 -17.75 20.76 -29.31
C GLU A 85 -17.19 21.11 -27.91
N MET A 86 -16.30 22.09 -27.82
CA MET A 86 -15.62 22.46 -26.58
C MET A 86 -16.33 23.55 -25.77
N ASP A 87 -16.66 23.25 -24.51
CA ASP A 87 -16.96 24.24 -23.48
C ASP A 87 -15.68 24.58 -22.70
N ILE A 88 -15.12 25.76 -23.00
CA ILE A 88 -13.88 26.25 -22.36
C ILE A 88 -14.23 27.01 -21.08
N ILE A 89 -13.76 26.49 -19.95
CA ILE A 89 -13.97 27.06 -18.62
C ILE A 89 -12.68 27.68 -18.13
N ARG A 90 -12.75 28.97 -17.75
CA ARG A 90 -11.62 29.75 -17.19
C ARG A 90 -11.77 30.09 -15.70
N LEU A 91 -12.82 29.56 -15.08
CA LEU A 91 -13.05 29.66 -13.64
C LEU A 91 -12.36 28.51 -12.91
N ASP A 92 -12.35 28.56 -11.58
CA ASP A 92 -11.96 27.38 -10.79
C ASP A 92 -12.89 26.19 -11.10
N PHE A 93 -12.37 24.97 -10.89
CA PHE A 93 -13.05 23.73 -11.26
C PHE A 93 -14.49 23.65 -10.74
N LYS A 94 -14.72 24.01 -9.49
CA LYS A 94 -16.03 23.87 -8.86
C LYS A 94 -17.01 24.89 -9.40
N SER A 95 -16.66 26.18 -9.38
CA SER A 95 -17.56 27.25 -9.85
C SER A 95 -17.86 27.11 -11.34
N GLY A 96 -16.86 26.73 -12.13
CA GLY A 96 -17.01 26.48 -13.55
C GLY A 96 -17.96 25.32 -13.85
N LEU A 97 -17.80 24.21 -13.13
CA LEU A 97 -18.68 23.05 -13.28
C LEU A 97 -20.10 23.35 -12.80
N GLU A 98 -20.27 24.07 -11.69
CA GLU A 98 -21.59 24.52 -11.21
C GLU A 98 -22.32 25.38 -12.25
N ALA A 99 -21.62 26.30 -12.92
CA ALA A 99 -22.21 27.13 -13.96
C ALA A 99 -22.59 26.31 -15.20
N LEU A 100 -21.74 25.35 -15.60
CA LEU A 100 -22.01 24.47 -16.74
C LEU A 100 -23.22 23.58 -16.48
N LEU A 101 -23.28 22.90 -15.33
CA LEU A 101 -24.37 21.98 -14.98
C LEU A 101 -25.71 22.70 -14.74
N LYS A 102 -25.70 24.00 -14.43
CA LYS A 102 -26.92 24.83 -14.40
C LYS A 102 -27.44 25.21 -15.78
N SER A 103 -26.56 25.31 -16.77
CA SER A 103 -26.91 25.82 -18.11
C SER A 103 -27.11 24.70 -19.14
N LYS A 104 -26.62 23.49 -18.87
CA LYS A 104 -26.66 22.33 -19.75
C LYS A 104 -27.21 21.12 -18.99
N PRO A 105 -27.97 20.22 -19.65
CA PRO A 105 -28.60 19.07 -19.00
C PRO A 105 -27.61 17.90 -18.76
N ILE A 106 -26.38 18.19 -18.33
CA ILE A 106 -25.34 17.17 -18.16
C ILE A 106 -25.60 16.39 -16.87
N ARG A 107 -25.65 15.06 -16.97
CA ARG A 107 -25.90 14.12 -15.86
C ARG A 107 -24.70 13.22 -15.59
N ALA A 108 -23.91 12.94 -16.62
CA ALA A 108 -22.71 12.11 -16.51
C ALA A 108 -21.52 12.76 -17.21
N ILE A 109 -20.34 12.64 -16.61
CA ILE A 109 -19.09 13.17 -17.16
C ILE A 109 -18.05 12.04 -17.23
N PHE A 110 -17.58 11.76 -18.44
CA PHE A 110 -16.47 10.87 -18.70
C PHE A 110 -15.14 11.53 -18.30
N LEU A 111 -14.36 10.84 -17.47
CA LEU A 111 -13.09 11.31 -16.93
C LEU A 111 -11.97 10.34 -17.26
N GLY A 112 -10.86 10.86 -17.78
CA GLY A 112 -9.64 10.09 -18.07
C GLY A 112 -8.80 9.89 -16.80
N VAL A 113 -9.39 9.31 -15.77
CA VAL A 113 -8.75 9.07 -14.46
C VAL A 113 -8.42 7.59 -14.31
N ARG A 114 -7.24 7.28 -13.78
CA ARG A 114 -6.78 5.90 -13.48
C ARG A 114 -6.64 5.68 -11.97
N ILE A 115 -6.53 4.42 -11.58
CA ILE A 115 -6.48 3.93 -10.21
C ILE A 115 -5.41 4.64 -9.37
N GLY A 116 -4.21 4.75 -9.93
CA GLY A 116 -3.06 5.41 -9.28
C GLY A 116 -3.09 6.94 -9.29
N ASP A 117 -4.14 7.59 -9.80
CA ASP A 117 -4.26 9.04 -9.72
C ASP A 117 -4.67 9.50 -8.31
N PRO A 118 -4.10 10.58 -7.76
CA PRO A 118 -4.46 11.10 -6.43
C PRO A 118 -5.94 11.42 -6.26
N THR A 119 -6.65 11.69 -7.36
CA THR A 119 -8.08 12.01 -7.36
C THR A 119 -8.98 10.78 -7.40
N ALA A 120 -8.44 9.58 -7.65
CA ALA A 120 -9.20 8.35 -7.86
C ALA A 120 -9.54 7.59 -6.57
N VAL A 121 -8.99 7.99 -5.42
CA VAL A 121 -9.20 7.33 -4.13
C VAL A 121 -10.69 7.23 -3.81
N GLY A 122 -11.17 5.99 -3.60
CA GLY A 122 -12.57 5.69 -3.30
C GLY A 122 -13.54 5.86 -4.47
N GLN A 123 -13.05 5.99 -5.71
CA GLN A 123 -13.88 6.00 -6.90
C GLN A 123 -14.00 4.59 -7.52
N ASP A 124 -15.21 4.27 -7.98
CA ASP A 124 -15.49 3.14 -8.86
C ASP A 124 -15.59 3.60 -10.33
N GLN A 125 -15.82 2.65 -11.25
CA GLN A 125 -16.07 2.97 -12.67
C GLN A 125 -17.24 3.96 -12.84
N PHE A 126 -18.23 3.89 -11.94
CA PHE A 126 -19.35 4.81 -11.83
C PHE A 126 -19.42 5.31 -10.40
N SER A 127 -19.26 6.61 -10.18
CA SER A 127 -19.37 7.16 -8.83
C SER A 127 -20.02 8.55 -8.82
N PRO A 128 -20.88 8.86 -7.84
CA PRO A 128 -21.45 10.21 -7.73
C PRO A 128 -20.34 11.22 -7.40
N SER A 129 -20.49 12.46 -7.86
CA SER A 129 -19.66 13.59 -7.44
C SER A 129 -19.52 13.68 -5.91
N SER A 130 -18.37 14.11 -5.43
CA SER A 130 -18.07 14.16 -3.99
C SER A 130 -18.99 15.15 -3.25
N PRO A 131 -19.25 14.95 -1.94
CA PRO A 131 -20.03 15.91 -1.15
C PRO A 131 -19.50 17.35 -1.29
N GLY A 132 -20.41 18.30 -1.54
CA GLY A 132 -20.06 19.70 -1.74
C GLY A 132 -19.61 20.07 -3.16
N TRP A 133 -19.55 19.13 -4.10
CA TRP A 133 -19.49 19.39 -5.55
C TRP A 133 -20.89 19.41 -6.16
N PRO A 134 -21.11 20.06 -7.32
CA PRO A 134 -22.37 19.95 -8.02
C PRO A 134 -22.67 18.49 -8.39
N PRO A 135 -23.95 18.07 -8.39
CA PRO A 135 -24.32 16.67 -8.59
C PRO A 135 -24.14 16.24 -10.05
N PHE A 136 -23.32 15.22 -10.28
CA PHE A 136 -23.22 14.48 -11.54
C PHE A 136 -22.63 13.08 -11.30
N MET A 137 -22.79 12.17 -12.27
CA MET A 137 -22.14 10.86 -12.27
C MET A 137 -20.75 10.97 -12.90
N ARG A 138 -19.69 10.58 -12.18
CA ARG A 138 -18.38 10.33 -12.76
C ARG A 138 -18.39 8.99 -13.47
N VAL A 139 -17.84 8.98 -14.67
CA VAL A 139 -17.69 7.78 -15.49
C VAL A 139 -16.20 7.63 -15.80
N ASN A 140 -15.59 6.53 -15.33
CA ASN A 140 -14.15 6.31 -15.40
C ASN A 140 -13.84 5.02 -16.21
N PRO A 141 -13.95 5.01 -17.55
CA PRO A 141 -13.82 3.77 -18.34
C PRO A 141 -12.42 3.14 -18.34
N ILE A 142 -11.40 3.92 -17.98
CA ILE A 142 -10.00 3.50 -17.91
C ILE A 142 -9.51 3.43 -16.47
N LEU A 143 -10.41 3.37 -15.49
CA LEU A 143 -10.03 3.44 -14.07
C LEU A 143 -9.00 2.36 -13.69
N ASP A 144 -9.13 1.17 -14.24
CA ASP A 144 -8.26 0.02 -13.99
C ASP A 144 -7.09 -0.12 -14.98
N TRP A 145 -6.88 0.86 -15.86
CA TRP A 145 -5.75 0.85 -16.78
C TRP A 145 -4.46 1.21 -16.04
N SER A 146 -3.39 0.51 -16.40
CA SER A 146 -2.03 0.83 -15.97
C SER A 146 -1.39 1.96 -16.81
N TYR A 147 -0.22 2.42 -16.36
CA TYR A 147 0.61 3.32 -17.16
C TYR A 147 1.00 2.68 -18.50
N ARG A 148 1.28 1.38 -18.47
CA ARG A 148 1.66 0.59 -19.65
C ARG A 148 0.49 0.43 -20.62
N ASP A 149 -0.73 0.21 -20.13
CA ASP A 149 -1.91 0.06 -20.99
C ASP A 149 -2.18 1.32 -21.80
N VAL A 150 -2.05 2.49 -21.15
CA VAL A 150 -2.17 3.80 -21.81
C VAL A 150 -1.17 3.92 -22.95
N TRP A 151 0.11 3.66 -22.70
CA TRP A 151 1.14 3.75 -23.74
C TRP A 151 1.01 2.66 -24.80
N ALA A 152 0.67 1.43 -24.41
CA ALA A 152 0.44 0.34 -25.35
C ALA A 152 -0.68 0.69 -26.32
N PHE A 153 -1.78 1.27 -25.84
CA PHE A 153 -2.86 1.75 -26.69
C PHE A 153 -2.38 2.88 -27.61
N LEU A 154 -1.79 3.95 -27.05
CA LEU A 154 -1.35 5.11 -27.83
C LEU A 154 -0.38 4.71 -28.95
N LEU A 155 0.60 3.84 -28.65
CA LEU A 155 1.60 3.40 -29.60
C LEU A 155 1.05 2.39 -30.62
N LYS A 156 0.32 1.36 -30.17
CA LYS A 156 -0.24 0.34 -31.08
C LYS A 156 -1.28 0.94 -32.04
N CYS A 157 -2.13 1.83 -31.53
CA CYS A 157 -3.16 2.51 -32.32
C CYS A 157 -2.61 3.71 -33.10
N LYS A 158 -1.31 4.05 -32.94
CA LYS A 158 -0.66 5.21 -33.58
C LYS A 158 -1.42 6.53 -33.33
N VAL A 159 -1.94 6.68 -32.12
CA VAL A 159 -2.65 7.87 -31.67
C VAL A 159 -1.63 8.97 -31.38
N ARG A 160 -1.88 10.18 -31.86
CA ARG A 160 -1.02 11.34 -31.55
C ARG A 160 -1.20 11.71 -30.08
N TYR A 161 -0.11 12.06 -29.42
CA TYR A 161 -0.09 12.56 -28.04
C TYR A 161 0.78 13.82 -27.96
N CYS A 162 0.67 14.54 -26.84
CA CYS A 162 1.45 15.76 -26.61
C CYS A 162 2.97 15.49 -26.64
N CYS A 163 3.73 16.31 -27.37
CA CYS A 163 5.16 16.11 -27.56
C CYS A 163 6.00 16.21 -26.27
N LEU A 164 5.47 16.78 -25.18
CA LEU A 164 6.17 16.78 -23.89
C LEU A 164 6.51 15.37 -23.42
N TYR A 165 5.68 14.38 -23.75
CA TYR A 165 5.95 12.99 -23.41
C TYR A 165 7.21 12.45 -24.12
N ASP A 166 7.56 12.94 -25.31
CA ASP A 166 8.83 12.58 -25.97
C ASP A 166 10.06 13.17 -25.29
N HIS A 167 9.86 14.21 -24.47
CA HIS A 167 10.91 14.92 -23.74
C HIS A 167 11.00 14.50 -22.27
N GLY A 168 10.54 13.29 -21.93
CA GLY A 168 10.69 12.68 -20.61
C GLY A 168 9.67 13.11 -19.56
N TYR A 169 8.67 13.93 -19.91
CA TYR A 169 7.57 14.22 -18.99
C TYR A 169 6.64 13.01 -18.89
N THR A 170 6.57 12.37 -17.74
CA THR A 170 5.73 11.16 -17.54
C THR A 170 4.33 11.49 -17.01
N SER A 171 4.20 12.64 -16.34
CA SER A 171 2.95 13.23 -15.86
C SER A 171 2.98 14.73 -16.18
N ILE A 172 1.88 15.34 -16.65
CA ILE A 172 1.82 16.77 -17.02
C ILE A 172 0.87 17.54 -16.10
N GLY A 173 1.39 18.53 -15.39
CA GLY A 173 0.72 19.32 -14.35
C GLY A 173 0.80 20.79 -14.71
N SER A 174 1.18 21.63 -13.77
CA SER A 174 1.47 23.03 -14.08
C SER A 174 2.94 23.23 -14.46
N ILE A 175 3.25 24.29 -15.20
CA ILE A 175 4.62 24.70 -15.52
C ILE A 175 5.49 24.97 -14.28
N TYR A 176 4.88 25.12 -13.10
CA TYR A 176 5.56 25.41 -11.85
C TYR A 176 5.92 24.17 -11.03
N ASP A 177 5.22 23.05 -11.25
CA ASP A 177 5.33 21.85 -10.42
C ASP A 177 5.76 20.61 -11.20
N THR A 178 6.09 20.77 -12.48
CA THR A 178 6.31 19.67 -13.41
C THR A 178 7.68 19.76 -14.06
N ALA A 179 8.48 18.72 -13.86
CA ALA A 179 9.77 18.50 -14.50
C ALA A 179 9.78 17.15 -15.26
N PRO A 180 10.72 16.95 -16.21
CA PRO A 180 10.97 15.63 -16.78
C PRO A 180 11.31 14.61 -15.69
N ASN A 181 10.99 13.35 -15.94
CA ASN A 181 11.29 12.27 -15.00
C ASN A 181 12.79 11.95 -15.02
N ALA A 182 13.47 12.08 -13.87
CA ALA A 182 14.91 11.88 -13.77
C ALA A 182 15.36 10.47 -14.19
N LEU A 183 14.50 9.45 -14.04
CA LEU A 183 14.77 8.07 -14.46
C LEU A 183 14.85 7.90 -15.99
N LEU A 184 14.40 8.91 -16.73
CA LEU A 184 14.49 8.95 -18.18
C LEU A 184 15.68 9.78 -18.68
N SER A 185 16.50 10.34 -17.79
CA SER A 185 17.71 11.06 -18.20
C SER A 185 18.71 10.13 -18.90
N ASN A 186 19.42 10.66 -19.90
CA ASN A 186 20.54 9.97 -20.53
C ASN A 186 21.84 10.40 -19.84
N ASP A 187 22.53 9.47 -19.17
CA ASP A 187 23.78 9.72 -18.41
C ASP A 187 25.00 10.18 -19.25
N ASN A 188 24.85 10.33 -20.58
CA ASN A 188 25.95 10.55 -21.51
C ASN A 188 25.82 11.85 -22.33
N SER A 189 25.35 12.97 -21.75
CA SER A 189 25.39 14.25 -22.46
C SER A 189 26.69 15.04 -22.18
N SER A 190 27.71 14.79 -23.00
CA SER A 190 28.94 15.58 -23.07
C SER A 190 28.75 17.03 -23.58
N SER A 191 27.50 17.52 -23.66
CA SER A 191 27.11 18.82 -24.23
C SER A 191 26.36 19.75 -23.26
N GLY A 192 26.23 19.39 -21.98
CA GLY A 192 25.65 20.26 -20.94
C GLY A 192 24.14 20.51 -21.05
N ARG A 193 23.44 19.91 -22.03
CA ARG A 193 21.98 19.80 -22.04
C ARG A 193 21.58 18.38 -21.65
N GLU A 194 20.80 18.26 -20.58
CA GLU A 194 20.15 16.99 -20.23
C GLU A 194 19.17 16.61 -21.35
N THR A 195 19.34 15.39 -21.88
CA THR A 195 18.40 14.81 -22.84
C THR A 195 17.65 13.68 -22.15
N PHE A 196 16.35 13.59 -22.39
CA PHE A 196 15.48 12.59 -21.78
C PHE A 196 14.96 11.62 -22.83
N ARG A 197 14.77 10.37 -22.41
CA ARG A 197 14.05 9.35 -23.16
C ARG A 197 12.54 9.61 -23.11
N PRO A 198 11.77 9.18 -24.12
CA PRO A 198 10.32 9.31 -24.11
C PRO A 198 9.65 8.62 -22.91
N ALA A 199 8.50 9.16 -22.50
CA ALA A 199 7.74 8.74 -21.32
C ALA A 199 7.35 7.26 -21.34
N TYR A 200 7.03 6.70 -22.52
CA TYR A 200 6.70 5.29 -22.68
C TYR A 200 7.88 4.33 -22.42
N LEU A 201 9.10 4.84 -22.19
CA LEU A 201 10.27 4.06 -21.77
C LEU A 201 10.48 4.04 -20.25
N LEU A 202 9.57 4.64 -19.47
CA LEU A 202 9.60 4.52 -18.01
C LEU A 202 9.29 3.07 -17.62
N SER A 203 10.24 2.42 -16.94
CA SER A 203 10.14 1.01 -16.57
C SER A 203 9.12 0.74 -15.47
N ASP A 204 9.00 1.65 -14.51
CA ASP A 204 8.06 1.54 -13.38
C ASP A 204 7.01 2.67 -13.44
N GLY A 205 5.77 2.29 -13.77
CA GLY A 205 4.64 3.20 -13.85
C GLY A 205 4.28 3.88 -12.52
N ARG A 206 4.62 3.28 -11.37
CA ARG A 206 4.39 3.88 -10.03
C ARG A 206 5.18 5.18 -9.87
N LEU A 207 6.29 5.31 -10.60
CA LEU A 207 7.17 6.48 -10.60
C LEU A 207 6.73 7.53 -11.64
N GLU A 208 5.55 7.39 -12.25
CA GLU A 208 5.01 8.34 -13.23
C GLU A 208 5.04 9.79 -12.72
N ARG A 209 4.76 10.01 -11.43
CA ARG A 209 4.68 11.35 -10.83
C ARG A 209 5.99 11.79 -10.16
N ALA A 210 7.09 11.05 -10.33
CA ALA A 210 8.39 11.41 -9.75
C ALA A 210 8.91 12.79 -10.23
N GLY A 211 8.51 13.22 -11.43
CA GLY A 211 8.78 14.57 -11.95
C GLY A 211 7.91 15.69 -11.37
N ARG A 212 7.08 15.43 -10.34
CA ARG A 212 6.26 16.46 -9.67
C ARG A 212 6.97 17.02 -8.45
N ALA A 213 7.18 18.34 -8.42
CA ALA A 213 7.70 19.00 -7.22
C ALA A 213 6.63 19.05 -6.12
N LYS A 214 6.97 18.62 -4.90
CA LYS A 214 6.12 18.87 -3.72
C LYS A 214 6.17 20.38 -3.39
N ARG A 215 5.04 21.09 -3.49
CA ARG A 215 4.90 22.41 -2.86
C ARG A 215 5.05 22.25 -1.34
N ILE A 216 6.15 22.73 -0.78
CA ILE A 216 6.17 23.16 0.62
C ILE A 216 5.41 24.49 0.64
N SER A 217 4.12 24.44 0.94
CA SER A 217 3.36 25.65 1.24
C SER A 217 3.84 26.20 2.59
N PRO A 218 4.05 27.53 2.71
CA PRO A 218 4.48 28.13 3.97
C PRO A 218 3.30 28.10 4.94
N VAL A 219 3.38 27.29 6.00
CA VAL A 219 2.42 27.33 7.09
C VAL A 219 2.66 28.64 7.86
N SER A 220 1.71 29.55 7.71
CA SER A 220 1.55 30.73 8.56
C SER A 220 1.53 30.31 10.03
N GLY A 221 2.38 30.97 10.81
CA GLY A 221 2.67 30.59 12.18
C GLY A 221 1.50 30.68 13.15
N SER A 222 1.57 29.80 14.15
CA SER A 222 1.16 30.09 15.52
C SER A 222 2.27 29.59 16.42
N SER A 223 3.16 30.50 16.79
CA SER A 223 4.21 30.32 17.78
C SER A 223 3.57 30.19 19.16
N ALA A 224 3.44 28.96 19.67
CA ALA A 224 3.28 28.73 21.09
C ALA A 224 4.65 28.35 21.66
N VAL A 225 5.32 29.38 22.19
CA VAL A 225 6.56 29.28 22.97
C VAL A 225 6.34 28.34 24.15
N THR A 226 7.07 27.23 24.20
CA THR A 226 7.38 26.56 25.47
C THR A 226 8.89 26.34 25.54
N ASN A 227 9.51 27.10 26.43
CA ASN A 227 10.90 26.95 26.82
C ASN A 227 11.07 25.65 27.62
N GLY A 228 12.03 24.82 27.24
CA GLY A 228 12.51 23.68 28.03
C GLY A 228 13.75 23.07 27.36
N PRO A 229 14.85 22.84 28.10
CA PRO A 229 16.20 22.95 27.58
C PRO A 229 16.64 21.75 26.74
N ASP A 230 17.54 22.03 25.79
CA ASP A 230 18.43 21.06 25.17
C ASP A 230 19.07 20.18 26.24
N ASN A 231 18.61 18.94 26.32
CA ASN A 231 19.24 17.92 27.15
C ASN A 231 19.96 16.94 26.24
N VAL A 232 21.27 17.16 26.16
CA VAL A 232 22.32 16.24 25.74
C VAL A 232 22.01 14.82 26.25
N GLY A 233 22.03 13.85 25.33
CA GLY A 233 22.29 12.43 25.59
C GLY A 233 21.52 11.78 26.74
N SER A 234 20.31 11.30 26.47
CA SER A 234 19.66 10.29 27.31
C SER A 234 19.26 9.11 26.42
N HIS A 235 20.05 8.04 26.47
CA HIS A 235 19.69 6.72 25.96
C HIS A 235 18.44 6.22 26.70
N LYS A 236 17.25 6.67 26.28
CA LYS A 236 16.00 5.99 26.59
C LYS A 236 15.95 4.76 25.69
N ASN A 237 16.27 3.62 26.29
CA ASN A 237 16.12 2.28 25.71
C ASN A 237 14.62 2.03 25.43
N SER A 238 14.07 2.58 24.34
CA SER A 238 12.66 2.40 23.98
C SER A 238 12.44 0.94 23.60
N MET A 239 11.58 0.25 24.34
CA MET A 239 11.19 -1.12 24.04
C MET A 239 10.32 -1.11 22.79
N LEU A 240 10.82 -1.62 21.67
CA LEU A 240 10.02 -1.78 20.46
C LEU A 240 9.07 -2.95 20.61
N THR A 241 7.84 -2.74 20.17
CA THR A 241 6.73 -3.67 20.37
C THR A 241 6.30 -4.28 19.05
N ALA A 242 6.00 -5.58 19.08
CA ALA A 242 5.46 -6.29 17.94
C ALA A 242 4.21 -7.08 18.31
N SER A 243 3.38 -7.37 17.32
CA SER A 243 2.31 -8.37 17.41
C SER A 243 2.34 -9.31 16.22
N ALA A 244 1.72 -10.48 16.38
CA ALA A 244 1.58 -11.47 15.33
C ALA A 244 0.11 -11.88 15.16
N ILE A 245 -0.35 -11.93 13.92
CA ILE A 245 -1.70 -12.32 13.52
C ILE A 245 -1.60 -13.56 12.63
N ALA A 246 -2.20 -14.67 13.06
CA ALA A 246 -2.41 -15.84 12.23
C ALA A 246 -3.79 -15.78 11.59
N VAL A 247 -3.88 -15.98 10.28
CA VAL A 247 -5.15 -16.07 9.54
C VAL A 247 -5.33 -17.52 9.10
N GLY A 248 -6.36 -18.18 9.64
CA GLY A 248 -6.60 -19.59 9.34
C GLY A 248 -7.70 -20.21 10.19
N ASP A 249 -8.83 -20.57 9.55
CA ASP A 249 -9.91 -21.29 10.21
C ASP A 249 -9.47 -22.67 10.72
N GLU A 250 -8.55 -23.33 10.02
CA GLU A 250 -8.00 -24.62 10.40
C GLU A 250 -7.24 -24.61 11.73
N ILE A 251 -6.65 -23.45 12.08
CA ILE A 251 -6.03 -23.22 13.39
C ILE A 251 -7.13 -23.08 14.45
N LEU A 252 -8.18 -22.30 14.16
CA LEU A 252 -9.32 -22.10 15.07
C LEU A 252 -10.14 -23.37 15.29
N PHE A 253 -10.25 -24.23 14.28
CA PHE A 253 -10.90 -25.54 14.37
C PHE A 253 -10.02 -26.57 15.09
N GLY A 254 -8.75 -26.25 15.38
CA GLY A 254 -7.80 -27.17 16.00
C GLY A 254 -7.41 -28.34 15.11
N THR A 255 -7.59 -28.22 13.79
CA THR A 255 -7.16 -29.24 12.82
C THR A 255 -5.64 -29.26 12.72
N PHE A 256 -5.03 -28.07 12.75
CA PHE A 256 -3.58 -27.89 12.81
C PHE A 256 -3.22 -26.93 13.95
N GLY A 257 -2.14 -27.22 14.67
CA GLY A 257 -1.60 -26.28 15.66
C GLY A 257 -0.73 -25.22 14.97
N ASP A 258 -0.82 -23.97 15.41
CA ASP A 258 0.06 -22.90 14.96
C ASP A 258 1.53 -23.19 15.37
N GLN A 259 2.39 -23.36 14.37
CA GLN A 259 3.84 -23.56 14.55
C GLN A 259 4.66 -22.31 14.20
N LEU A 260 4.07 -21.35 13.47
CA LEU A 260 4.75 -20.17 12.97
C LEU A 260 4.82 -19.09 14.06
N GLY A 261 3.70 -18.84 14.75
CA GLY A 261 3.61 -17.83 15.81
C GLY A 261 4.68 -18.01 16.89
N PRO A 262 4.82 -19.19 17.52
CA PRO A 262 5.86 -19.42 18.52
C PRO A 262 7.28 -19.20 17.99
N THR A 263 7.55 -19.55 16.73
CA THR A 263 8.86 -19.39 16.09
C THR A 263 9.16 -17.92 15.83
N LEU A 264 8.20 -17.19 15.28
CA LEU A 264 8.29 -15.75 15.04
C LEU A 264 8.51 -14.98 16.35
N CYS A 265 7.82 -15.35 17.43
CA CYS A 265 8.04 -14.75 18.75
C CYS A 265 9.48 -14.94 19.26
N ARG A 266 10.06 -16.14 19.11
CA ARG A 266 11.45 -16.40 19.48
C ARG A 266 12.43 -15.54 18.67
N LYS A 267 12.17 -15.43 17.37
CA LYS A 267 12.96 -14.61 16.44
C LYS A 267 12.91 -13.12 16.79
N LEU A 268 11.72 -12.55 17.02
CA LEU A 268 11.57 -11.15 17.46
C LEU A 268 12.25 -10.88 18.80
N HIS A 269 12.10 -11.78 19.78
CA HIS A 269 12.81 -11.66 21.05
C HIS A 269 14.33 -11.70 20.89
N SER A 270 14.85 -12.49 19.94
CA SER A 270 16.28 -12.59 19.68
C SER A 270 16.90 -11.29 19.14
N ILE A 271 16.09 -10.40 18.56
CA ILE A 271 16.52 -9.08 18.07
C ILE A 271 16.07 -7.93 18.98
N GLY A 272 15.62 -8.24 20.20
CA GLY A 272 15.29 -7.25 21.23
C GLY A 272 13.90 -6.63 21.11
N TRP A 273 13.00 -7.22 20.32
CA TRP A 273 11.59 -6.80 20.21
C TRP A 273 10.71 -7.54 21.21
N SER A 274 9.78 -6.82 21.83
CA SER A 274 8.80 -7.38 22.76
C SER A 274 7.51 -7.71 22.03
N VAL A 275 7.14 -9.00 21.98
CA VAL A 275 5.85 -9.40 21.41
C VAL A 275 4.75 -9.24 22.45
N LEU A 276 3.80 -8.33 22.22
CA LEU A 276 2.72 -8.03 23.16
C LEU A 276 1.55 -9.00 23.02
N GLN A 277 1.27 -9.43 21.78
CA GLN A 277 0.12 -10.28 21.50
C GLN A 277 0.33 -11.14 20.25
N THR A 278 -0.18 -12.37 20.34
CA THR A 278 -0.41 -13.25 19.20
C THR A 278 -1.91 -13.55 19.11
N THR A 279 -2.52 -13.32 17.96
CA THR A 279 -3.96 -13.55 17.73
C THR A 279 -4.15 -14.50 16.56
N VAL A 280 -5.19 -15.34 16.61
CA VAL A 280 -5.65 -16.14 15.47
C VAL A 280 -7.02 -15.61 15.05
N VAL A 281 -7.20 -15.30 13.77
CA VAL A 281 -8.45 -14.79 13.19
C VAL A 281 -8.98 -15.72 12.11
N ARG A 282 -10.29 -15.59 11.84
CA ARG A 282 -10.98 -16.35 10.79
C ARG A 282 -10.52 -15.93 9.41
N ASN A 283 -10.75 -16.81 8.43
CA ASN A 283 -10.60 -16.52 7.00
C ASN A 283 -11.75 -15.61 6.49
N ASP A 284 -11.90 -14.45 7.12
CA ASP A 284 -12.92 -13.44 6.84
C ASP A 284 -12.28 -12.05 6.79
N VAL A 285 -12.62 -11.27 5.75
CA VAL A 285 -12.00 -9.96 5.48
C VAL A 285 -12.21 -9.00 6.65
N ASP A 286 -13.39 -9.01 7.27
CA ASP A 286 -13.74 -8.10 8.36
C ASP A 286 -12.98 -8.47 9.63
N SER A 287 -12.92 -9.77 9.94
CA SER A 287 -12.15 -10.31 11.06
C SER A 287 -10.65 -9.95 10.97
N VAL A 288 -10.06 -10.07 9.77
CA VAL A 288 -8.66 -9.66 9.54
C VAL A 288 -8.52 -8.13 9.66
N ALA A 289 -9.41 -7.37 9.04
CA ALA A 289 -9.32 -5.91 9.03
C ALA A 289 -9.42 -5.30 10.44
N GLU A 290 -10.35 -5.78 11.26
CA GLU A 290 -10.54 -5.32 12.64
C GLU A 290 -9.29 -5.58 13.50
N GLU A 291 -8.70 -6.77 13.38
CA GLU A 291 -7.51 -7.11 14.17
C GLU A 291 -6.27 -6.37 13.65
N VAL A 292 -6.10 -6.20 12.34
CA VAL A 292 -5.02 -5.38 11.78
C VAL A 292 -5.16 -3.92 12.23
N GLU A 293 -6.36 -3.33 12.20
CA GLU A 293 -6.61 -1.97 12.68
C GLU A 293 -6.23 -1.79 14.15
N ARG A 294 -6.65 -2.75 14.98
CA ARG A 294 -6.33 -2.74 16.40
C ARG A 294 -4.84 -2.89 16.66
N GLN A 295 -4.16 -3.78 15.94
CA GLN A 295 -2.75 -4.07 16.20
C GLN A 295 -1.81 -3.00 15.65
N LYS A 296 -2.10 -2.45 14.46
CA LYS A 296 -1.23 -1.42 13.84
C LYS A 296 -1.20 -0.12 14.63
N SER A 297 -2.23 0.15 15.44
CA SER A 297 -2.35 1.38 16.24
C SER A 297 -1.65 1.30 17.60
N VAL A 298 -1.36 0.09 18.10
CA VAL A 298 -0.77 -0.12 19.44
C VAL A 298 0.63 -0.75 19.42
N ASN A 299 1.11 -1.23 18.27
CA ASN A 299 2.45 -1.81 18.14
C ASN A 299 3.29 -1.07 17.09
N ASP A 300 4.61 -1.10 17.27
CA ASP A 300 5.55 -0.54 16.31
C ASP A 300 5.62 -1.37 15.01
N MET A 301 5.41 -2.69 15.11
CA MET A 301 5.35 -3.59 13.95
C MET A 301 4.29 -4.68 14.15
N VAL A 302 3.57 -5.02 13.09
CA VAL A 302 2.61 -6.14 13.05
C VAL A 302 3.09 -7.13 12.02
N PHE A 303 3.15 -8.40 12.40
CA PHE A 303 3.42 -9.49 11.47
C PHE A 303 2.14 -10.28 11.25
N ILE A 304 1.78 -10.53 10.01
CA ILE A 304 0.61 -11.33 9.66
C ILE A 304 1.03 -12.48 8.74
N TYR A 305 0.48 -13.67 8.97
CA TYR A 305 0.77 -14.87 8.17
C TYR A 305 -0.48 -15.73 8.03
N GLY A 306 -0.47 -16.56 6.98
CA GLY A 306 -1.66 -17.32 6.56
C GLY A 306 -2.63 -16.48 5.74
N GLY A 307 -3.58 -17.14 5.06
CA GLY A 307 -4.59 -16.47 4.22
C GLY A 307 -4.02 -15.68 3.04
N VAL A 308 -2.88 -16.09 2.48
CA VAL A 308 -2.26 -15.48 1.29
C VAL A 308 -2.10 -16.56 0.21
N GLY A 309 -2.77 -16.36 -0.92
CA GLY A 309 -2.83 -17.33 -2.01
C GLY A 309 -4.02 -17.04 -2.95
N PRO A 310 -4.31 -17.97 -3.88
CA PRO A 310 -5.37 -17.81 -4.87
C PRO A 310 -6.74 -18.33 -4.40
N LEU A 311 -6.86 -18.88 -3.19
CA LEU A 311 -8.09 -19.48 -2.72
C LEU A 311 -9.06 -18.42 -2.20
N HIS A 312 -10.35 -18.71 -2.24
CA HIS A 312 -11.38 -17.83 -1.66
C HIS A 312 -11.20 -17.56 -0.16
N SER A 313 -10.49 -18.43 0.55
CA SER A 313 -10.12 -18.28 1.96
C SER A 313 -8.90 -17.37 2.17
N ASP A 314 -8.16 -17.01 1.11
CA ASP A 314 -6.98 -16.17 1.18
C ASP A 314 -7.35 -14.69 1.24
N VAL A 315 -7.77 -14.26 2.43
CA VAL A 315 -8.34 -12.93 2.68
C VAL A 315 -7.38 -11.90 3.26
N THR A 316 -6.11 -12.27 3.52
CA THR A 316 -5.18 -11.44 4.29
C THR A 316 -4.91 -10.09 3.62
N LEU A 317 -4.64 -10.07 2.32
CA LEU A 317 -4.40 -8.82 1.58
C LEU A 317 -5.65 -7.92 1.56
N SER A 318 -6.82 -8.51 1.35
CA SER A 318 -8.12 -7.81 1.40
C SER A 318 -8.39 -7.20 2.78
N GLY A 319 -8.13 -7.95 3.85
CA GLY A 319 -8.29 -7.47 5.23
C GLY A 319 -7.31 -6.35 5.57
N VAL A 320 -6.05 -6.47 5.16
CA VAL A 320 -5.04 -5.41 5.31
C VAL A 320 -5.47 -4.16 4.54
N ALA A 321 -5.88 -4.28 3.27
CA ALA A 321 -6.37 -3.15 2.47
C ALA A 321 -7.54 -2.43 3.15
N LYS A 322 -8.54 -3.19 3.63
CA LYS A 322 -9.69 -2.66 4.35
C LYS A 322 -9.29 -1.94 5.64
N ALA A 323 -8.36 -2.50 6.43
CA ALA A 323 -7.85 -1.86 7.64
C ALA A 323 -7.16 -0.50 7.35
N PHE A 324 -6.50 -0.36 6.20
CA PHE A 324 -5.89 0.92 5.81
C PHE A 324 -6.84 1.85 5.04
N GLY A 325 -8.09 1.43 4.79
CA GLY A 325 -9.05 2.22 4.01
C GLY A 325 -8.61 2.42 2.56
N VAL A 326 -7.80 1.48 2.03
CA VAL A 326 -7.36 1.46 0.63
C VAL A 326 -8.03 0.28 -0.08
N ARG A 327 -8.13 0.36 -1.39
CA ARG A 327 -8.56 -0.78 -2.19
C ARG A 327 -7.38 -1.67 -2.54
N LEU A 328 -7.68 -2.85 -3.05
CA LEU A 328 -6.71 -3.67 -3.75
C LEU A 328 -6.57 -3.20 -5.21
N ALA A 329 -5.35 -3.20 -5.72
CA ALA A 329 -5.03 -2.91 -7.11
C ALA A 329 -3.98 -3.91 -7.63
N PRO A 330 -4.01 -4.27 -8.92
CA PRO A 330 -2.94 -5.09 -9.50
C PRO A 330 -1.57 -4.41 -9.34
N ASP A 331 -0.60 -5.14 -8.83
CA ASP A 331 0.81 -4.74 -8.80
C ASP A 331 1.58 -5.50 -9.88
N GLU A 332 2.03 -4.78 -10.90
CA GLU A 332 2.71 -5.36 -12.08
C GLU A 332 4.02 -6.06 -11.71
N GLU A 333 4.75 -5.51 -10.74
CA GLU A 333 6.03 -6.07 -10.31
C GLU A 333 5.80 -7.41 -9.61
N PHE A 334 4.86 -7.45 -8.67
CA PHE A 334 4.49 -8.70 -8.00
C PHE A 334 3.91 -9.72 -8.98
N GLU A 335 3.11 -9.28 -9.97
CA GLU A 335 2.58 -10.15 -11.02
C GLU A 335 3.69 -10.81 -11.83
N GLU A 336 4.78 -10.08 -12.13
CA GLU A 336 5.93 -10.64 -12.84
C GLU A 336 6.61 -11.75 -12.04
N TYR A 337 6.81 -11.56 -10.72
CA TYR A 337 7.34 -12.61 -9.85
C TYR A 337 6.42 -13.84 -9.83
N LEU A 338 5.11 -13.62 -9.70
CA LEU A 338 4.14 -14.70 -9.72
C LEU A 338 4.19 -15.46 -11.05
N ARG A 339 4.27 -14.76 -12.18
CA ARG A 339 4.35 -15.39 -13.52
C ARG A 339 5.61 -16.25 -13.68
N HIS A 340 6.74 -15.84 -13.11
CA HIS A 340 7.96 -16.67 -13.10
C HIS A 340 7.79 -17.92 -12.22
N LEU A 341 7.02 -17.83 -11.14
CA LEU A 341 6.83 -18.92 -10.20
C LEU A 341 5.80 -19.97 -10.67
N ILE A 342 4.65 -19.51 -11.18
CA ILE A 342 3.50 -20.37 -11.52
C ILE A 342 3.31 -20.54 -13.04
N GLY A 343 4.08 -19.83 -13.87
CA GLY A 343 3.94 -19.81 -15.32
C GLY A 343 2.64 -19.15 -15.79
N ASP A 344 2.21 -19.47 -17.01
CA ASP A 344 0.94 -18.98 -17.60
C ASP A 344 -0.31 -19.71 -17.05
N GLN A 345 -0.21 -20.41 -15.91
CA GLN A 345 -1.32 -21.19 -15.35
C GLN A 345 -2.39 -20.35 -14.63
N CYS A 346 -2.33 -19.02 -14.74
CA CYS A 346 -3.37 -18.12 -14.23
C CYS A 346 -4.68 -18.35 -14.98
N THR A 347 -5.65 -19.02 -14.37
CA THR A 347 -6.98 -19.21 -14.93
C THR A 347 -7.84 -17.98 -14.65
N GLY A 348 -7.93 -17.03 -15.58
CA GLY A 348 -8.79 -15.84 -15.49
C GLY A 348 -8.22 -14.63 -16.24
N ASP A 349 -9.02 -13.58 -16.41
CA ASP A 349 -8.59 -12.33 -17.08
C ASP A 349 -7.57 -11.52 -16.23
N ARG A 350 -7.42 -11.81 -14.93
CA ARG A 350 -6.49 -11.15 -13.99
C ARG A 350 -5.97 -12.13 -12.93
N ASN A 351 -4.71 -11.97 -12.53
CA ASN A 351 -4.13 -12.74 -11.43
C ASN A 351 -4.52 -12.08 -10.09
N GLU A 352 -5.52 -12.62 -9.39
CA GLU A 352 -6.01 -12.09 -8.11
C GLU A 352 -4.91 -12.07 -7.03
N MET A 353 -3.91 -12.95 -7.11
CA MET A 353 -2.76 -12.94 -6.19
C MET A 353 -1.86 -11.72 -6.37
N ALA A 354 -1.95 -11.02 -7.52
CA ALA A 354 -1.23 -9.79 -7.77
C ALA A 354 -1.94 -8.54 -7.24
N LEU A 355 -3.10 -8.69 -6.61
CA LEU A 355 -3.85 -7.58 -6.04
C LEU A 355 -3.27 -7.20 -4.66
N LEU A 356 -2.63 -6.04 -4.58
CA LEU A 356 -2.00 -5.54 -3.36
C LEU A 356 -2.67 -4.24 -2.84
N PRO A 357 -2.59 -3.94 -1.53
CA PRO A 357 -3.11 -2.69 -0.97
C PRO A 357 -2.50 -1.45 -1.65
N GLU A 358 -3.34 -0.67 -2.33
CA GLU A 358 -2.90 0.41 -3.20
C GLU A 358 -2.24 1.57 -2.42
N GLY A 359 -1.12 2.07 -2.94
CA GLY A 359 -0.46 3.29 -2.45
C GLY A 359 0.29 3.16 -1.12
N ILE A 360 0.21 2.00 -0.47
CA ILE A 360 0.88 1.75 0.83
C ILE A 360 1.80 0.53 0.81
N THR A 361 1.76 -0.26 -0.27
CA THR A 361 2.55 -1.48 -0.41
C THR A 361 3.99 -1.14 -0.80
N GLU A 362 4.92 -1.70 -0.05
CA GLU A 362 6.36 -1.75 -0.31
C GLU A 362 6.73 -3.21 -0.52
N LEU A 363 7.31 -3.53 -1.69
CA LEU A 363 7.84 -4.85 -1.99
C LEU A 363 9.30 -4.93 -1.56
N LEU A 364 9.60 -5.90 -0.71
CA LEU A 364 10.93 -6.09 -0.14
C LEU A 364 11.64 -7.23 -0.88
N HIS A 365 12.47 -6.84 -1.84
CA HIS A 365 13.16 -7.77 -2.73
C HIS A 365 14.33 -8.46 -2.05
N HIS A 366 14.47 -9.76 -2.30
CA HIS A 366 15.63 -10.51 -1.88
C HIS A 366 15.85 -11.70 -2.81
N GLU A 367 17.10 -11.91 -3.28
CA GLU A 367 17.44 -12.91 -4.30
C GLU A 367 17.12 -14.36 -3.91
N LYS A 368 17.02 -14.64 -2.60
CA LYS A 368 16.67 -15.96 -2.06
C LYS A 368 15.17 -16.24 -2.05
N LEU A 369 14.33 -15.22 -2.17
CA LEU A 369 12.89 -15.39 -2.08
C LEU A 369 12.27 -15.53 -3.49
N PRO A 370 11.34 -16.46 -3.69
CA PRO A 370 10.66 -16.62 -4.98
C PRO A 370 9.74 -15.43 -5.31
N VAL A 371 9.20 -14.79 -4.27
CA VAL A 371 8.40 -13.55 -4.35
C VAL A 371 8.90 -12.58 -3.28
N PRO A 372 8.84 -11.25 -3.51
CA PRO A 372 9.24 -10.28 -2.49
C PRO A 372 8.32 -10.35 -1.27
N LEU A 373 8.84 -9.99 -0.08
CA LEU A 373 7.97 -9.81 1.09
C LEU A 373 7.12 -8.56 0.90
N ILE A 374 5.89 -8.60 1.39
CA ILE A 374 4.94 -7.50 1.25
C ILE A 374 4.89 -6.75 2.58
N LYS A 375 5.15 -5.44 2.53
CA LYS A 375 5.04 -4.56 3.68
C LYS A 375 4.05 -3.44 3.38
N CYS A 376 3.06 -3.27 4.25
CA CYS A 376 2.08 -2.20 4.19
C CYS A 376 2.24 -1.33 5.44
N GLN A 377 2.92 -0.19 5.33
CA GLN A 377 3.28 0.65 6.48
C GLN A 377 4.04 -0.15 7.56
N ASN A 378 3.48 -0.30 8.77
CA ASN A 378 4.04 -1.09 9.86
C ASN A 378 3.49 -2.54 9.92
N VAL A 379 2.91 -3.05 8.83
CA VAL A 379 2.41 -4.42 8.74
C VAL A 379 3.25 -5.20 7.74
N ILE A 380 3.90 -6.28 8.17
CA ILE A 380 4.65 -7.21 7.32
C ILE A 380 3.81 -8.47 7.11
N ILE A 381 3.56 -8.80 5.85
CA ILE A 381 2.82 -9.99 5.44
C ILE A 381 3.84 -11.07 5.07
N LEU A 382 3.83 -12.15 5.86
CA LEU A 382 4.69 -13.32 5.66
C LEU A 382 3.90 -14.39 4.90
N THR A 383 4.49 -14.89 3.81
CA THR A 383 3.87 -15.91 2.95
C THR A 383 4.28 -17.34 3.32
N ALA A 384 4.98 -17.51 4.44
CA ALA A 384 5.48 -18.79 4.89
C ALA A 384 4.33 -19.74 5.28
N THR A 385 4.38 -20.96 4.77
CA THR A 385 3.43 -22.05 5.08
C THR A 385 3.95 -22.99 6.16
N ASN A 386 5.27 -22.95 6.43
CA ASN A 386 5.94 -23.80 7.39
C ASN A 386 7.15 -23.09 8.02
N VAL A 387 7.74 -23.70 9.06
CA VAL A 387 8.83 -23.11 9.84
C VAL A 387 10.09 -22.88 9.01
N MET A 388 10.38 -23.74 8.03
CA MET A 388 11.57 -23.59 7.17
C MET A 388 11.45 -22.35 6.27
N GLU A 389 10.28 -22.14 5.67
CA GLU A 389 9.99 -20.94 4.88
C GLU A 389 10.00 -19.68 5.75
N LEU A 390 9.47 -19.76 6.97
CA LEU A 390 9.53 -18.64 7.92
C LEU A 390 10.97 -18.31 8.31
N ASP A 391 11.82 -19.32 8.51
CA ASP A 391 13.25 -19.13 8.79
C ASP A 391 13.93 -18.42 7.62
N GLU A 392 13.68 -18.85 6.39
CA GLU A 392 14.24 -18.22 5.19
C GLU A 392 13.78 -16.76 5.02
N GLN A 393 12.48 -16.51 5.15
CA GLN A 393 11.92 -15.15 5.07
C GLN A 393 12.48 -14.23 6.16
N TRP A 394 12.66 -14.75 7.37
CA TRP A 394 13.25 -14.00 8.49
C TRP A 394 14.71 -13.62 8.22
N GLU A 395 15.53 -14.54 7.73
CA GLU A 395 16.94 -14.26 7.41
C GLU A 395 17.06 -13.20 6.31
N CYS A 396 16.18 -13.24 5.31
CA CYS A 396 16.09 -12.21 4.27
C CYS A 396 15.70 -10.85 4.86
N LEU A 397 14.69 -10.83 5.73
CA LEU A 397 14.23 -9.62 6.40
C LEU A 397 15.32 -8.97 7.27
N ASN A 398 16.11 -9.77 7.99
CA ASN A 398 17.25 -9.29 8.77
C ASN A 398 18.35 -8.66 7.90
N GLN A 399 18.69 -9.29 6.77
CA GLN A 399 19.68 -8.75 5.84
C GLN A 399 19.22 -7.41 5.26
N LEU A 400 17.95 -7.32 4.85
CA LEU A 400 17.36 -6.08 4.35
C LEU A 400 17.34 -4.98 5.42
N SER A 401 17.09 -5.35 6.68
CA SER A 401 17.11 -4.44 7.83
C SER A 401 18.51 -3.93 8.21
N GLY A 402 19.58 -4.61 7.76
CA GLY A 402 20.95 -4.10 7.88
C GLY A 402 21.26 -2.98 6.87
N SER A 403 20.62 -3.02 5.70
CA SER A 403 20.79 -2.02 4.62
C SER A 403 19.75 -0.90 4.61
N SER A 404 18.61 -1.11 5.26
CA SER A 404 17.47 -0.20 5.34
C SER A 404 16.95 -0.17 6.79
N SER A 405 16.46 0.97 7.27
CA SER A 405 15.93 1.12 8.64
C SER A 405 14.55 0.45 8.83
N LEU A 406 14.41 -0.82 8.41
CA LEU A 406 13.16 -1.55 8.29
C LEU A 406 12.76 -2.28 9.59
N LEU A 407 13.72 -2.96 10.23
CA LEU A 407 13.65 -3.42 11.61
C LEU A 407 14.89 -2.94 12.37
N ALA A 408 14.68 -2.34 13.54
CA ALA A 408 15.80 -1.96 14.38
C ALA A 408 16.38 -3.22 15.07
N MET A 409 17.68 -3.46 14.83
CA MET A 409 18.44 -4.46 15.56
C MET A 409 18.82 -3.90 16.93
N LEU A 410 18.06 -4.28 17.96
CA LEU A 410 18.33 -3.88 19.34
C LEU A 410 19.20 -4.92 20.05
N GLU A 411 19.76 -4.52 21.21
CA GLU A 411 20.42 -5.48 22.09
C GLU A 411 19.47 -6.65 22.44
N PRO A 412 19.91 -7.90 22.24
CA PRO A 412 19.08 -9.07 22.43
C PRO A 412 18.67 -9.23 23.90
N TYR A 413 17.51 -9.82 24.13
CA TYR A 413 17.13 -10.21 25.50
C TYR A 413 18.02 -11.35 25.97
N VAL A 414 18.66 -11.13 27.11
CA VAL A 414 19.32 -12.17 27.88
C VAL A 414 18.27 -12.88 28.72
N SER A 415 18.34 -14.21 28.77
CA SER A 415 17.41 -15.04 29.56
C SER A 415 18.18 -15.97 30.50
N LYS A 416 17.66 -16.14 31.73
CA LYS A 416 18.13 -17.16 32.68
C LYS A 416 16.95 -17.94 33.24
N TYR A 417 17.09 -19.26 33.30
CA TYR A 417 16.03 -20.16 33.73
C TYR A 417 16.45 -20.97 34.96
N LEU A 418 15.54 -21.07 35.92
CA LEU A 418 15.70 -21.86 37.13
C LEU A 418 14.54 -22.85 37.26
N THR A 419 14.81 -23.97 37.90
CA THR A 419 13.82 -24.98 38.31
C THR A 419 13.82 -25.15 39.81
N THR A 420 12.65 -25.42 40.40
CA THR A 420 12.52 -25.80 41.81
C THR A 420 11.37 -26.78 42.03
N GLN A 421 11.48 -27.58 43.09
CA GLN A 421 10.41 -28.48 43.57
C GLN A 421 9.54 -27.85 44.66
N LEU A 422 9.84 -26.61 45.07
CA LEU A 422 9.01 -25.87 46.02
C LEU A 422 7.59 -25.69 45.47
N SER A 423 6.62 -25.57 46.39
CA SER A 423 5.23 -25.32 46.05
C SER A 423 5.01 -23.88 45.58
N ASP A 424 3.89 -23.66 44.86
CA ASP A 424 3.51 -22.31 44.41
C ASP A 424 3.28 -21.36 45.61
N VAL A 425 2.76 -21.89 46.72
CA VAL A 425 2.49 -21.12 47.94
C VAL A 425 3.80 -20.64 48.58
N GLU A 426 4.81 -21.50 48.64
CA GLU A 426 6.13 -21.14 49.20
C GLU A 426 6.86 -20.09 48.36
N THR A 427 6.65 -20.11 47.05
CA THR A 427 7.39 -19.27 46.10
C THR A 427 6.70 -17.95 45.76
N ALA A 428 5.36 -17.88 45.87
CA ALA A 428 4.57 -16.74 45.44
C ALA A 428 5.00 -15.41 46.09
N HIS A 429 5.06 -15.35 47.42
CA HIS A 429 5.39 -14.10 48.11
C HIS A 429 6.85 -13.64 47.89
N PRO A 430 7.86 -14.52 47.99
CA PRO A 430 9.24 -14.16 47.65
C PRO A 430 9.41 -13.66 46.21
N LEU A 431 8.75 -14.31 45.23
CA LEU A 431 8.82 -13.90 43.82
C LEU A 431 8.12 -12.56 43.57
N SER A 432 6.93 -12.35 44.13
CA SER A 432 6.24 -11.06 44.04
C SER A 432 7.09 -9.90 44.57
N LYS A 433 7.78 -10.10 45.71
CA LYS A 433 8.73 -9.11 46.22
C LYS A 433 9.92 -8.90 45.29
N LEU A 434 10.41 -9.97 44.67
CA LEU A 434 11.52 -9.89 43.72
C LEU A 434 11.15 -9.07 42.48
N CYS A 435 9.93 -9.22 41.95
CA CYS A 435 9.43 -8.40 40.84
C CYS A 435 9.40 -6.90 41.19
N LEU A 436 9.11 -6.55 42.45
CA LEU A 436 9.14 -5.16 42.92
C LEU A 436 10.58 -4.61 43.07
N GLU A 437 11.54 -5.47 43.41
CA GLU A 437 12.97 -5.11 43.55
C GLU A 437 13.66 -4.92 42.18
N PHE A 438 13.18 -5.62 41.14
CA PHE A 438 13.72 -5.62 39.78
C PHE A 438 12.63 -5.31 38.74
N PRO A 439 12.02 -4.10 38.76
CA PRO A 439 10.92 -3.74 37.86
C PRO A 439 11.37 -3.61 36.39
N ASP A 440 12.67 -3.55 36.16
CA ASP A 440 13.33 -3.51 34.86
C ASP A 440 13.51 -4.89 34.20
N LEU A 441 13.24 -5.97 34.95
CA LEU A 441 13.32 -7.35 34.45
C LEU A 441 11.93 -7.97 34.35
N TYR A 442 11.73 -8.80 33.32
CA TYR A 442 10.61 -9.73 33.30
C TYR A 442 10.96 -10.96 34.14
N ILE A 443 10.21 -11.20 35.21
CA ILE A 443 10.31 -12.38 36.07
C ILE A 443 9.00 -13.16 35.98
N GLY A 444 9.01 -14.24 35.21
CA GLY A 444 7.85 -15.09 34.98
C GLY A 444 8.01 -16.46 35.63
N CYS A 445 6.91 -17.05 36.09
CA CYS A 445 6.90 -18.39 36.68
C CYS A 445 5.75 -19.24 36.13
N TYR A 446 6.03 -20.50 35.82
CA TYR A 446 5.01 -21.48 35.42
C TYR A 446 5.43 -22.89 35.83
N ARG A 447 4.47 -23.76 36.15
CA ARG A 447 4.75 -25.15 36.52
C ARG A 447 4.64 -26.07 35.30
N LYS A 448 5.62 -26.97 35.10
CA LYS A 448 5.61 -27.88 33.94
C LYS A 448 4.41 -28.85 33.92
N SER A 449 3.94 -29.25 35.09
CA SER A 449 2.72 -30.05 35.27
C SER A 449 2.21 -29.88 36.70
N ARG A 450 1.00 -30.34 37.03
CA ARG A 450 0.41 -30.21 38.39
C ARG A 450 1.36 -30.68 39.51
N TYR A 451 2.22 -31.67 39.24
CA TYR A 451 3.19 -32.22 40.18
C TYR A 451 4.65 -32.05 39.72
N GLY A 452 4.87 -31.32 38.62
CA GLY A 452 6.19 -31.08 38.05
C GLY A 452 6.90 -29.89 38.70
N PRO A 453 8.17 -29.64 38.33
CA PRO A 453 8.91 -28.51 38.85
C PRO A 453 8.30 -27.16 38.42
N LEU A 454 8.46 -26.17 39.29
CA LEU A 454 8.21 -24.77 38.96
C LEU A 454 9.39 -24.24 38.15
N MET A 455 9.10 -23.70 36.98
CA MET A 455 10.04 -22.98 36.13
C MET A 455 9.97 -21.50 36.46
N ILE A 456 11.14 -20.88 36.64
CA ILE A 456 11.26 -19.44 36.85
C ILE A 456 12.16 -18.90 35.76
N SER A 457 11.70 -17.85 35.07
CA SER A 457 12.40 -17.21 33.96
C SER A 457 12.70 -15.76 34.31
N PHE A 458 13.94 -15.35 34.10
CA PHE A 458 14.41 -13.98 34.20
C PHE A 458 14.78 -13.51 32.81
N LYS A 459 14.21 -12.40 32.34
CA LYS A 459 14.53 -11.83 31.02
C LYS A 459 14.75 -10.33 31.14
N GLY A 460 15.76 -9.82 30.44
CA GLY A 460 16.12 -8.41 30.41
C GLY A 460 17.28 -8.15 29.45
N LYS A 461 17.74 -6.90 29.35
CA LYS A 461 18.88 -6.52 28.49
C LYS A 461 20.23 -6.60 29.22
N ASP A 462 20.24 -6.51 30.54
CA ASP A 462 21.46 -6.49 31.36
C ASP A 462 21.69 -7.85 32.08
N GLN A 463 22.74 -8.56 31.68
CA GLN A 463 23.17 -9.84 32.25
C GLN A 463 23.54 -9.73 33.74
N VAL A 464 24.21 -8.64 34.14
CA VAL A 464 24.63 -8.42 35.53
C VAL A 464 23.42 -8.19 36.42
N ARG A 465 22.43 -7.48 35.87
CA ARG A 465 21.15 -7.25 36.54
C ARG A 465 20.35 -8.53 36.74
N ILE A 466 20.27 -9.39 35.72
CA ILE A 466 19.65 -10.73 35.82
C ILE A 466 20.35 -11.57 36.89
N GLN A 467 21.69 -11.58 36.90
CA GLN A 467 22.46 -12.34 37.89
C GLN A 467 22.19 -11.84 39.32
N SER A 468 22.10 -10.52 39.49
CA SER A 468 21.74 -9.90 40.78
C SER A 468 20.35 -10.32 41.27
N ALA A 469 19.37 -10.43 40.35
CA ALA A 469 18.02 -10.90 40.69
C ALA A 469 18.01 -12.38 41.08
N VAL A 470 18.77 -13.22 40.38
CA VAL A 470 18.93 -14.64 40.72
C VAL A 470 19.57 -14.82 42.10
N GLU A 471 20.61 -14.06 42.42
CA GLU A 471 21.26 -14.09 43.74
C GLU A 471 20.34 -13.56 44.85
N ALA A 472 19.55 -12.53 44.56
CA ALA A 472 18.51 -12.05 45.48
C ALA A 472 17.43 -13.10 45.74
N LEU A 473 17.03 -13.87 44.72
CA LEU A 473 16.13 -15.00 44.89
C LEU A 473 16.75 -16.10 45.76
N PHE A 474 18.00 -16.50 45.48
CA PHE A 474 18.68 -17.56 46.25
C PHE A 474 18.81 -17.23 47.74
N ARG A 475 19.03 -15.94 48.09
CA ARG A 475 19.08 -15.49 49.49
C ARG A 475 17.75 -15.63 50.23
N LYS A 476 16.62 -15.73 49.53
CA LYS A 476 15.28 -15.86 50.12
C LYS A 476 14.91 -17.32 50.44
N PHE A 477 15.74 -18.30 50.06
CA PHE A 477 15.49 -19.73 50.25
C PHE A 477 16.73 -20.47 50.77
N HIS A 478 16.56 -21.74 51.15
CA HIS A 478 17.68 -22.58 51.57
C HIS A 478 18.57 -22.97 50.38
N THR A 479 19.84 -23.27 50.66
CA THR A 479 20.81 -23.68 49.64
C THR A 479 20.35 -24.95 48.92
N GLY A 480 20.39 -24.94 47.59
CA GLY A 480 19.94 -26.08 46.77
C GLY A 480 18.44 -26.10 46.45
N ALA A 481 17.66 -25.11 46.90
CA ALA A 481 16.24 -25.01 46.56
C ALA A 481 15.98 -24.83 45.05
N PHE A 482 16.97 -24.34 44.30
CA PHE A 482 16.88 -24.08 42.87
C PHE A 482 18.04 -24.72 42.12
N SER A 483 17.77 -25.14 40.89
CA SER A 483 18.78 -25.59 39.92
C SER A 483 18.67 -24.78 38.63
N GLU A 484 19.80 -24.53 37.97
CA GLU A 484 19.79 -23.92 36.64
C GLU A 484 19.18 -24.90 35.62
N ALA A 485 18.37 -24.36 34.71
CA ALA A 485 17.76 -25.12 33.62
C ALA A 485 18.29 -24.61 32.29
N ASN A 486 18.72 -25.53 31.44
CA ASN A 486 18.93 -25.24 30.03
C ASN A 486 17.59 -25.45 29.30
N GLN A 487 17.25 -24.52 28.41
CA GLN A 487 15.97 -24.53 27.69
C GLN A 487 15.97 -25.59 26.59
#